data_AF-A0A949G9J8-F1
#
_entry.id   AF-A0A949G9J8-F1
#
_cell.length_a   1.000
_cell.length_b   1.000
_cell.length_c   1.000
_cell.angle_alpha   90.00
_cell.angle_beta   90.00
_cell.angle_gamma   90.00
#
_symmetry.space_group_name_H-M   'P 1'
#
loop_
_entity.id
_entity.type
_entity.pdbx_description
1 polymer ?
#
loop_
_entity_poly.entity_id
_entity_poly.type
_entity_poly.pdbx_seq_one_letter_code
_entity_poly.pdbx_strand_id
1 'polypeptide(L)' 'MAKKMMVKISKNRKERTVSVSFDADRFERVAADFGLFSRSFIKSLDQAEKDIKSGKITPIKNLSELR' A
#
# COMPACT_ATOMS: atom_id res chain seq x y z
N MET A 1 7.67 1.30 26.56
CA MET A 1 8.76 0.76 25.71
C MET A 1 8.18 0.49 24.32
N ALA A 2 8.57 1.22 23.28
CA ALA A 2 8.07 1.00 21.93
C ALA A 2 8.66 -0.30 21.36
N LYS A 3 7.80 -1.26 20.98
CA LYS A 3 8.22 -2.57 20.46
C LYS A 3 8.56 -2.43 18.96
N LYS A 4 9.80 -2.76 18.57
CA LYS A 4 10.33 -2.62 17.20
C LYS A 4 9.58 -3.49 16.18
N MET A 5 8.99 -2.89 15.14
CA MET A 5 8.35 -3.64 14.04
C MET A 5 9.41 -4.47 13.30
N MET A 6 9.21 -5.79 13.24
CA MET A 6 10.05 -6.67 12.45
C MET A 6 9.41 -6.88 11.09
N VAL A 7 10.21 -6.69 10.05
CA VAL A 7 9.80 -6.85 8.66
C VAL A 7 10.64 -7.97 8.06
N LYS A 8 10.00 -9.02 7.56
CA LYS A 8 10.69 -10.07 6.82
C LYS A 8 10.54 -9.78 5.33
N ILE A 9 11.66 -9.64 4.64
CA ILE A 9 11.69 -9.39 3.20
C ILE A 9 12.23 -10.64 2.51
N SER A 10 11.44 -11.25 1.64
CA SER A 10 11.91 -12.27 0.70
C SER A 10 11.90 -11.71 -0.72
N LYS A 11 12.96 -11.99 -1.48
CA LYS A 11 13.11 -11.54 -2.86
C LYS A 11 13.16 -12.74 -3.78
N ASN A 12 12.23 -12.84 -4.71
CA ASN A 12 12.30 -13.80 -5.80
C ASN A 12 12.90 -13.10 -7.03
N ARG A 13 14.20 -13.33 -7.27
CA ARG A 13 14.94 -12.69 -8.36
C ARG A 13 14.47 -13.14 -9.75
N LYS A 14 13.94 -14.36 -9.86
CA LYS A 14 13.49 -14.94 -11.13
C LYS A 14 12.20 -14.28 -11.62
N GLU A 15 11.27 -14.02 -10.71
CA GLU A 15 9.97 -13.39 -11.00
C GLU A 15 9.99 -11.87 -10.79
N ARG A 16 11.13 -11.30 -10.34
CA ARG A 16 11.26 -9.89 -9.96
C ARG A 16 10.22 -9.45 -8.91
N THR A 17 9.78 -10.36 -8.06
CA THR A 17 8.82 -10.10 -6.99
C THR A 17 9.52 -9.96 -5.63
N VAL A 18 8.93 -9.13 -4.76
CA VAL A 18 9.38 -8.93 -3.38
C VAL A 18 8.18 -9.15 -2.47
N SER A 19 8.27 -10.13 -1.57
CA SER A 19 7.26 -10.31 -0.52
C SER A 19 7.76 -9.68 0.76
N VAL A 20 6.89 -8.92 1.40
CA VAL A 20 7.18 -8.25 2.67
C VAL A 20 6.15 -8.73 3.69
N SER A 21 6.62 -9.32 4.79
CA SER A 21 5.77 -9.83 5.86
C SER A 21 5.96 -9.01 7.13
N PHE A 22 4.85 -8.69 7.79
CA PHE A 22 4.78 -7.84 8.97
C PHE A 22 3.98 -8.51 10.09
N ASP A 23 4.21 -8.09 11.33
CA ASP A 23 3.31 -8.33 12.47
C ASP A 23 2.01 -7.52 12.24
N ALA A 24 0.88 -8.21 12.21
CA ALA A 24 -0.41 -7.64 11.81
C ALA A 24 -0.86 -6.49 12.73
N ASP A 25 -0.79 -6.69 14.05
CA ASP A 25 -1.22 -5.69 15.04
C ASP A 25 -0.39 -4.41 14.95
N ARG A 26 0.90 -4.55 14.61
CA ARG A 26 1.79 -3.40 14.45
C ARG A 26 1.59 -2.70 13.13
N PHE A 27 1.34 -3.46 12.07
CA PHE A 27 0.98 -2.89 10.79
C PHE A 27 -0.31 -2.07 10.90
N GLU A 28 -1.30 -2.55 11.64
CA GLU A 28 -2.55 -1.82 11.87
C GLU A 28 -2.31 -0.46 12.53
N ARG A 29 -1.45 -0.40 13.55
CA ARG A 29 -1.07 0.88 14.18
C ARG A 29 -0.41 1.84 13.19
N VAL A 30 0.52 1.33 12.40
CA VAL A 30 1.20 2.12 11.36
C VAL A 30 0.22 2.59 10.30
N ALA A 31 -0.72 1.73 9.87
CA ALA A 31 -1.78 2.07 8.94
C ALA A 31 -2.72 3.14 9.49
N ALA A 32 -3.01 3.10 10.79
CA ALA A 32 -3.79 4.13 11.48
C ALA A 32 -3.03 5.47 11.51
N ASP A 33 -1.73 5.46 11.82
CA ASP A 33 -0.87 6.65 11.80
C ASP A 33 -0.77 7.28 10.40
N PHE A 34 -0.76 6.45 9.35
CA PHE A 34 -0.83 6.88 7.96
C PHE A 34 -2.24 7.30 7.50
N GLY A 35 -3.24 7.21 8.37
CA GLY A 35 -4.62 7.60 8.05
C GLY A 35 -5.32 6.68 7.05
N LEU A 36 -4.84 5.44 6.87
CA LEU A 36 -5.41 4.46 5.93
C LEU A 36 -6.81 3.97 6.33
N PHE A 37 -7.28 4.31 7.53
CA PHE A 37 -8.65 4.06 8.00
C PHE A 37 -9.51 5.33 8.09
N SER A 38 -8.97 6.49 7.65
CA SER A 38 -9.73 7.73 7.66
C SER A 38 -10.89 7.67 6.66
N ARG A 39 -12.03 8.31 7.00
CA ARG A 39 -13.20 8.34 6.09
C ARG A 39 -12.86 8.92 4.72
N SER A 40 -11.96 9.92 4.67
CA SER A 40 -11.48 10.52 3.41
C SER A 40 -10.71 9.52 2.57
N PHE A 41 -9.82 8.74 3.20
CA PHE A 41 -9.05 7.72 2.49
C PHE A 41 -9.95 6.59 1.99
N ILE A 42 -10.86 6.07 2.81
CA ILE A 42 -11.81 5.03 2.37
C ILE A 42 -12.66 5.51 1.20
N LYS A 43 -13.18 6.75 1.24
CA LYS A 43 -13.89 7.36 0.10
C LYS A 43 -13.04 7.44 -1.16
N SER A 44 -11.73 7.72 -1.00
CA SER A 44 -10.81 7.76 -2.13
C SER A 44 -10.61 6.39 -2.77
N LEU A 45 -10.64 5.31 -1.98
CA LEU A 45 -10.59 3.93 -2.50
C LEU A 45 -11.84 3.59 -3.31
N ASP A 46 -13.03 3.93 -2.80
CA ASP A 46 -14.29 3.72 -3.51
C ASP A 46 -14.29 4.45 -4.87
N GLN A 47 -13.74 5.66 -4.89
CA GLN A 47 -13.61 6.43 -6.13
C GLN A 47 -12.59 5.80 -7.08
N ALA A 48 -11.43 5.39 -6.58
CA ALA A 48 -10.41 4.71 -7.36
C ALA A 48 -10.95 3.40 -7.97
N GLU A 49 -11.75 2.64 -7.24
CA GLU A 49 -12.38 1.42 -7.76
C GLU A 49 -13.35 1.73 -8.91
N LYS A 50 -14.16 2.79 -8.77
CA LYS A 50 -15.05 3.26 -9.85
C LYS A 50 -14.25 3.74 -11.07
N ASP A 51 -13.16 4.45 -10.86
CA ASP A 51 -12.31 4.95 -11.93
C ASP A 51 -11.65 3.79 -12.70
N ILE A 52 -11.17 2.76 -11.98
CA ILE A 52 -10.68 1.51 -12.59
C ILE A 52 -11.76 0.83 -13.42
N LYS A 53 -12.97 0.62 -12.85
CA LYS A 53 -14.09 -0.03 -13.55
C LYS A 53 -14.57 0.74 -14.78
N SER A 54 -14.45 2.07 -14.75
CA SER A 54 -14.82 2.95 -15.88
C SER A 54 -13.70 3.17 -16.88
N GLY A 55 -12.52 2.56 -16.68
CA GLY A 55 -11.38 2.67 -17.58
C GLY A 55 -10.59 3.98 -17.46
N LYS A 56 -10.82 4.77 -16.42
CA LYS A 56 -10.07 6.01 -16.11
C LYS A 56 -8.72 5.69 -15.46
N ILE A 57 -7.89 4.95 -16.18
CA ILE A 57 -6.57 4.51 -15.72
C ILE A 57 -5.52 5.18 -16.61
N THR A 58 -4.59 5.90 -16.00
CA THR A 58 -3.43 6.46 -16.71
C THR A 58 -2.23 5.54 -16.49
N PRO A 59 -1.71 4.87 -17.53
CA PRO A 59 -0.50 4.09 -17.38
C PRO A 59 0.68 5.03 -17.11
N ILE A 60 1.47 4.71 -16.09
CA ILE A 60 2.73 5.38 -15.79
C ILE A 60 3.89 4.46 -16.15
N LYS A 61 4.98 5.01 -16.70
CA LYS A 61 6.16 4.20 -17.02
C LYS A 61 6.97 3.85 -15.79
N ASN A 62 6.97 4.74 -14.79
CA ASN A 62 7.69 4.57 -13.53
C ASN A 62 7.15 5.50 -12.44
N LEU A 63 7.54 5.26 -11.19
CA LEU A 63 7.05 6.02 -10.04
C LEU A 63 7.44 7.51 -10.03
N SER A 64 8.45 7.93 -10.81
CA SER A 64 8.84 9.34 -10.85
C SER A 64 7.82 10.22 -11.58
N GLU A 65 6.90 9.62 -12.35
CA GLU A 65 5.79 10.33 -13.01
C GLU A 65 4.66 10.73 -12.03
N LEU A 66 4.68 10.23 -10.79
CA LEU A 66 3.70 10.55 -9.74
C LEU A 66 4.17 11.67 -8.79
N ARG A 67 5.32 12.29 -9.08
CA ARG A 67 5.96 13.31 -8.23
C ARG A 67 5.54 14.72 -8.60
#